data_AF-A0A3C0E8T3-F1
#
_entry.id   AF-A0A3C0E8T3-F1
#
_cell.length_a   1.000
_cell.length_b   1.000
_cell.length_c   1.000
_cell.angle_alpha   90.00
_cell.angle_beta   90.00
_cell.angle_gamma   90.00
#
_symmetry.space_group_name_H-M   'P 1'
#
loop_
_entity.id
_entity.type
_entity.pdbx_description
1 polymer ?
#
loop_
_entity_poly.entity_id
_entity_poly.type
_entity_poly.pdbx_seq_one_letter_code
_entity_poly.pdbx_strand_id
1 'polypeptide(L)'
;RWGNPGGNQSFSFSGMDSSSIFDSLFNDIGQTGPQPRTPKPPPTEYPAEITLEEAHNGATRLVGLPGGRRLEVKLPAGADNGSRIHLAPDGGSEGEFY
;
A
#
# COMPACT_ATOMS: atom_id res chain seq x y z
N ARG A 1 21.84 22.26 -12.17
CA ARG A 1 21.20 23.19 -11.21
C ARG A 1 19.71 22.89 -11.22
N TRP A 2 19.23 22.05 -10.31
CA TRP A 2 17.82 21.68 -10.23
C TRP A 2 17.11 22.73 -9.37
N GLY A 3 16.23 23.52 -9.98
CA GLY A 3 15.39 24.49 -9.30
C GLY A 3 14.09 23.83 -8.89
N ASN A 4 13.76 23.90 -7.61
CA ASN A 4 12.52 23.40 -7.05
C ASN A 4 11.63 24.61 -6.69
N PRO A 5 10.63 25.00 -7.50
CA PRO A 5 9.55 25.83 -7.02
C PRO A 5 8.50 24.90 -6.38
N GLY A 6 8.76 24.50 -5.14
CA GLY A 6 7.71 23.95 -4.28
C GLY A 6 6.77 25.10 -3.91
N GLY A 7 5.67 25.24 -4.64
CA GLY A 7 4.63 26.21 -4.35
C GLY A 7 4.01 25.90 -2.99
N ASN A 8 4.43 26.62 -1.96
CA ASN A 8 3.76 26.68 -0.67
C ASN A 8 2.50 27.53 -0.81
N GLN A 9 1.42 26.95 -1.36
CA GLN A 9 0.12 27.62 -1.43
C GLN A 9 -0.44 27.74 -0.02
N SER A 10 -0.16 28.88 0.63
CA SER A 10 -0.70 29.21 1.95
C SER A 10 -2.14 29.67 1.77
N PHE A 11 -3.09 28.76 2.01
CA PHE A 11 -4.52 29.09 1.95
C PHE A 11 -4.86 30.05 3.10
N SER A 12 -5.13 31.32 2.77
CA SER A 12 -5.49 32.35 3.75
C SER A 12 -7.00 32.61 3.65
N PHE A 13 -7.75 32.23 4.69
CA PHE A 13 -9.23 32.28 4.72
C PHE A 13 -9.80 33.55 5.39
N SER A 14 -8.93 34.46 5.84
CA SER A 14 -9.33 35.64 6.60
C SER A 14 -9.79 36.76 5.66
N GLY A 15 -11.04 36.69 5.18
CA GLY A 15 -11.70 37.79 4.46
C GLY A 15 -12.25 37.48 3.06
N MET A 16 -12.45 36.20 2.70
CA MET A 16 -13.03 35.81 1.41
C MET A 16 -14.51 35.44 1.53
N ASP A 17 -15.32 35.89 0.57
CA ASP A 17 -16.71 35.46 0.39
C ASP A 17 -16.77 33.95 0.10
N SER A 18 -17.79 33.29 0.65
CA SER A 18 -17.93 31.83 0.59
C SER A 18 -17.96 31.29 -0.84
N SER A 19 -18.53 32.02 -1.81
CA SER A 19 -18.60 31.62 -3.23
C SER A 19 -17.23 31.54 -3.89
N SER A 20 -16.32 32.47 -3.58
CA SER A 20 -15.00 32.57 -4.20
C SER A 20 -14.06 31.45 -3.73
N ILE A 21 -14.26 30.95 -2.51
CA ILE A 21 -13.51 29.82 -1.96
C ILE A 21 -13.85 28.55 -2.75
N PHE A 22 -15.13 28.29 -3.02
CA PHE A 22 -15.54 27.11 -3.79
C PHE A 22 -14.98 27.17 -5.22
N ASP A 23 -15.09 28.29 -5.92
CA ASP A 23 -14.58 28.44 -7.30
C ASP A 23 -13.06 28.22 -7.40
N SER A 24 -12.30 28.71 -6.42
CA SER A 24 -10.84 28.51 -6.39
C SER A 24 -10.45 27.04 -6.19
N LEU A 25 -11.21 26.30 -5.36
CA LEU A 25 -10.98 24.88 -5.11
C LEU A 25 -11.28 24.04 -6.37
N PHE A 26 -12.39 24.32 -7.06
CA PHE A 26 -12.76 23.61 -8.29
C PHE A 26 -11.80 23.94 -9.46
N ASN A 27 -11.28 25.16 -9.53
CA ASN A 27 -10.27 25.53 -10.53
C ASN A 27 -8.87 24.95 -10.24
N ASP A 28 -8.51 24.71 -8.98
CA ASP A 28 -7.24 24.07 -8.60
C ASP A 28 -7.28 22.53 -8.80
N ILE A 29 -8.44 21.92 -8.55
CA ILE A 29 -8.72 20.51 -8.89
C ILE A 29 -8.54 20.25 -10.40
N GLY A 30 -8.83 21.24 -11.25
CA GLY A 30 -8.63 21.16 -12.70
C GLY A 30 -7.18 21.32 -13.17
N GLN A 31 -6.28 21.89 -12.35
CA GLN A 31 -4.88 22.12 -12.70
C GLN A 31 -3.92 21.06 -12.16
N THR A 32 -4.35 20.29 -11.15
CA THR A 32 -3.59 19.13 -10.66
C THR A 32 -3.95 17.90 -11.51
N GLY A 33 -3.48 17.89 -12.75
CA GLY A 33 -3.59 16.70 -13.61
C GLY A 33 -2.99 15.47 -12.91
N PRO A 34 -3.62 14.28 -13.00
CA PRO A 34 -3.15 13.10 -12.30
C PRO A 34 -1.69 12.82 -12.68
N GLN A 35 -0.79 12.96 -11.69
CA GLN A 35 0.59 12.53 -11.84
C GLN A 35 0.60 11.05 -12.27
N PRO A 36 1.33 10.68 -13.33
CA PRO A 36 1.42 9.28 -13.75
C PRO A 36 2.10 8.48 -12.63
N ARG A 37 1.30 7.79 -11.82
CA ARG A 37 1.80 6.81 -10.87
C ARG A 37 2.30 5.64 -11.70
N THR A 38 3.56 5.26 -11.51
CA THR A 38 4.08 4.00 -12.08
C THR A 38 3.17 2.85 -11.61
N PRO A 39 2.75 1.95 -12.52
CA PRO A 39 1.95 0.79 -12.12
C PRO A 39 2.73 -0.03 -11.09
N LYS A 40 2.11 -0.30 -9.94
CA LYS A 40 2.67 -1.23 -8.96
C LYS A 40 2.68 -2.63 -9.59
N PRO A 41 3.76 -3.42 -9.45
CA PRO A 41 3.74 -4.81 -9.89
C PRO A 41 2.59 -5.57 -9.20
N PRO A 42 1.96 -6.54 -9.89
CA PRO A 42 0.87 -7.31 -9.31
C PRO A 42 1.36 -8.08 -8.09
N PRO A 43 0.47 -8.34 -7.12
CA PRO A 43 0.82 -9.13 -5.97
C PRO A 43 1.17 -10.57 -6.35
N THR A 44 2.10 -11.18 -5.62
CA THR A 44 2.47 -12.59 -5.79
C THR A 44 1.81 -13.40 -4.68
N GLU A 45 1.04 -14.42 -5.07
CA GLU A 45 0.34 -15.31 -4.14
C GLU A 45 1.09 -16.64 -3.98
N TYR A 46 1.26 -17.12 -2.75
CA TYR A 46 1.87 -18.40 -2.43
C TYR A 46 0.86 -19.38 -1.82
N PRO A 47 0.37 -20.37 -2.60
CA PRO A 47 -0.52 -21.38 -2.03
C PRO A 47 0.23 -22.22 -1.00
N ALA A 48 -0.34 -22.33 0.19
CA ALA A 48 0.18 -23.16 1.27
C ALA A 48 -0.87 -24.18 1.69
N GLU A 49 -0.50 -25.47 1.63
CA GLU A 49 -1.26 -26.53 2.27
C GLU A 49 -0.86 -26.60 3.74
N ILE A 50 -1.86 -26.60 4.62
CA ILE A 50 -1.73 -26.76 6.07
C ILE A 50 -2.59 -27.92 6.54
N THR A 51 -2.14 -28.59 7.60
CA THR A 51 -2.95 -29.64 8.20
C THR A 51 -4.06 -29.05 9.08
N LEU A 52 -5.06 -29.86 9.44
CA LEU A 52 -6.14 -29.42 10.32
C LEU A 52 -5.60 -29.03 11.70
N GLU A 53 -4.59 -29.75 12.18
CA GLU A 53 -3.96 -29.48 13.47
C GLU A 53 -3.21 -28.15 13.46
N GLU A 54 -2.52 -27.82 12.36
CA GLU A 54 -1.87 -26.53 12.13
C GLU A 54 -2.89 -25.41 12.00
N ALA A 55 -3.98 -25.64 11.26
CA ALA A 55 -5.09 -24.70 11.18
C ALA A 55 -5.70 -24.42 12.56
N HIS A 56 -5.86 -25.45 13.41
CA HIS A 56 -6.44 -25.30 14.75
C HIS A 56 -5.50 -24.55 15.72
N ASN A 57 -4.20 -24.86 15.70
CA ASN A 57 -3.26 -24.33 16.70
C ASN A 57 -2.48 -23.09 16.21
N GLY A 58 -2.51 -22.81 14.91
CA GLY A 58 -1.59 -21.92 14.24
C GLY A 58 -0.24 -22.61 13.97
N ALA A 59 0.51 -22.07 13.01
CA ALA A 59 1.80 -22.62 12.60
C ALA A 59 2.77 -21.50 12.21
N THR A 60 4.07 -21.79 12.20
CA THR A 60 5.08 -20.86 11.72
C THR A 60 5.86 -21.51 10.60
N ARG A 61 5.99 -20.84 9.45
CA ARG A 61 6.57 -21.40 8.24
C ARG A 61 7.57 -20.46 7.60
N LEU A 62 8.68 -21.00 7.11
CA LEU A 62 9.65 -20.26 6.31
C LEU A 62 9.21 -20.26 4.84
N VAL A 63 8.94 -19.08 4.30
CA VAL A 63 8.59 -18.86 2.89
C VAL A 63 9.78 -18.23 2.17
N GLY A 64 10.17 -18.83 1.05
CA GLY A 64 11.19 -18.26 0.16
C GLY A 64 10.57 -17.26 -0.80
N LEU A 65 11.01 -16.01 -0.73
CA LEU A 65 10.60 -14.95 -1.64
C LEU A 65 11.52 -14.88 -2.87
N PRO A 66 11.08 -14.23 -3.97
CA PRO A 66 11.93 -13.96 -5.10
C PRO A 66 13.13 -13.12 -4.65
N GLY A 67 14.30 -13.30 -5.27
CA GLY A 67 15.53 -12.63 -4.83
C GLY A 67 16.27 -13.33 -3.68
N GLY A 68 15.84 -14.53 -3.27
CA GLY A 68 16.59 -15.38 -2.31
C GLY A 68 16.38 -15.03 -0.84
N ARG A 69 15.47 -14.09 -0.56
CA ARG A 69 15.06 -13.73 0.80
C ARG A 69 14.17 -14.84 1.39
N ARG A 70 14.26 -15.04 2.71
CA ARG A 70 13.39 -15.97 3.44
C ARG A 70 12.66 -15.18 4.50
N LEU A 71 11.35 -15.36 4.57
CA LEU A 71 10.49 -14.73 5.57
C LEU A 71 9.86 -15.81 6.45
N GLU A 72 9.92 -15.61 7.76
CA GLU A 72 9.18 -16.43 8.71
C GLU A 72 7.76 -15.87 8.83
N VAL A 73 6.78 -16.66 8.42
CA VAL A 73 5.37 -16.29 8.38
C VAL A 73 4.62 -17.04 9.46
N LYS A 74 3.84 -16.32 10.26
CA LYS A 74 2.96 -16.89 11.26
C LYS A 74 1.56 -17.05 10.70
N LEU A 75 1.10 -18.30 10.65
CA LEU A 75 -0.26 -18.67 10.29
C LEU A 75 -1.12 -18.66 11.56
N PRO A 76 -2.20 -17.86 11.61
CA PRO A 76 -3.05 -17.77 12.78
C PRO A 76 -3.84 -19.06 12.99
N ALA A 77 -4.13 -19.37 14.26
CA ALA A 77 -5.11 -20.37 14.63
C ALA A 77 -6.50 -20.00 14.07
N GLY A 78 -7.23 -20.99 13.58
CA GLY A 78 -8.51 -20.82 12.89
C GLY A 78 -8.39 -20.45 11.41
N ALA A 79 -7.21 -20.56 10.78
CA ALA A 79 -7.06 -20.34 9.34
C ALA A 79 -7.92 -21.33 8.54
N ASP A 80 -8.61 -20.83 7.51
CA ASP A 80 -9.50 -21.59 6.66
C ASP A 80 -9.09 -21.56 5.18
N ASN A 81 -9.80 -22.31 4.36
CA ASN A 81 -9.60 -22.29 2.92
C ASN A 81 -9.95 -20.91 2.36
N GLY A 82 -8.97 -20.22 1.78
CA GLY A 82 -9.12 -18.88 1.22
C GLY A 82 -8.64 -17.76 2.14
N SER A 83 -8.20 -18.08 3.37
CA SER A 83 -7.45 -17.16 4.22
C SER A 83 -6.20 -16.66 3.49
N ARG A 84 -5.96 -15.33 3.53
CA ARG A 84 -4.79 -14.68 2.91
C ARG A 84 -4.00 -13.91 3.95
N ILE A 85 -2.68 -14.05 3.93
CA ILE A 85 -1.80 -13.36 4.88
C ILE A 85 -0.98 -12.36 4.11
N HIS A 86 -1.23 -11.07 4.31
CA HIS A 86 -0.41 -10.04 3.69
C HIS A 86 0.97 -10.00 4.35
N LEU A 87 2.01 -10.22 3.54
CA LEU A 87 3.41 -10.13 3.95
C LEU A 87 3.98 -8.81 3.45
N ALA A 88 4.26 -7.89 4.38
CA ALA A 88 4.97 -6.66 4.06
C ALA A 88 6.48 -6.97 3.96
N PRO A 89 7.16 -6.61 2.86
CA PRO A 89 8.61 -6.72 2.80
C PRO A 89 9.25 -5.76 3.81
N ASP A 90 10.04 -6.29 4.74
CA ASP A 90 10.91 -5.45 5.57
C ASP A 90 11.88 -4.70 4.66
N GLY A 91 11.64 -3.40 4.45
CA GLY A 91 12.62 -2.47 3.90
C GLY A 91 12.75 -2.36 2.38
N GLY A 92 11.71 -2.61 1.57
CA GLY A 92 11.85 -2.34 0.14
C GLY A 92 10.55 -2.42 -0.65
N SER A 93 10.44 -1.54 -1.64
CA SER A 93 9.40 -1.40 -2.68
C SER A 93 9.28 -2.62 -3.60
N GLU A 94 9.27 -3.82 -3.03
CA GLU A 94 9.32 -5.10 -3.70
C GLU A 94 7.96 -5.79 -3.53
N GLY A 95 7.03 -5.50 -4.44
CA GLY A 95 5.75 -6.22 -4.55
C GLY A 95 4.82 -6.19 -3.33
N GLU A 96 3.64 -6.78 -3.51
CA GLU A 96 2.78 -7.24 -2.41
C GLU A 96 2.80 -8.76 -2.44
N PHE A 97 2.82 -9.39 -1.27
CA PHE A 97 2.88 -10.85 -1.15
C PHE A 97 1.73 -11.36 -0.27
N TYR A 98 1.11 -12.46 -0.70
CA TYR A 98 0.00 -13.10 0.00
C TYR A 98 0.22 -14.60 0.17
#